data_AF-A0A6J4I871-F1
#
_entry.id   AF-A0A6J4I871-F1
#
_cell.length_a   1.000
_cell.length_b   1.000
_cell.length_c   1.000
_cell.angle_alpha   90.00
_cell.angle_beta   90.00
_cell.angle_gamma   90.00
#
_symmetry.space_group_name_H-M   'P 1'
#
loop_
_entity.id
_entity.type
_entity.pdbx_description
1 polymer ?
#
loop_
_entity_poly.entity_id
_entity_poly.type
_entity_poly.pdbx_seq_one_letter_code
_entity_poly.pdbx_strand_id
1 'polypeptide(L)'
;MASSKDAVVLDVDGHEVRVSNPEKPYFADKGVRKIDVVEYFVAVGEGILFALRDRPTTLERWPGGVFEGARISTRVDNTGDAFYQKRVPKNAPEWVPTAHITFPSGRTADEIAPDSVAV
;
A
#
# COMPACT_ATOMS: atom_id res chain seq x y z
N MET A 1 -19.64 -10.90 -13.75
CA MET A 1 -19.72 -10.89 -12.28
C MET A 1 -19.65 -9.45 -11.83
N ALA A 2 -20.67 -8.96 -11.14
CA ALA A 2 -20.87 -7.54 -10.88
C ALA A 2 -19.79 -6.98 -9.92
N SER A 3 -19.02 -6.01 -10.40
CA SER A 3 -18.18 -5.15 -9.56
C SER A 3 -19.11 -4.30 -8.71
N SER A 4 -19.12 -4.48 -7.39
CA SER A 4 -19.56 -3.40 -6.50
C SER A 4 -18.62 -2.21 -6.77
N LYS A 5 -19.14 -1.20 -7.46
CA LYS A 5 -18.38 -0.05 -7.97
C LYS A 5 -18.09 0.99 -6.90
N ASP A 6 -18.78 0.94 -5.77
CA ASP A 6 -18.73 2.01 -4.80
C ASP A 6 -17.55 1.82 -3.86
N ALA A 7 -16.79 2.90 -3.67
CA ALA A 7 -15.70 2.91 -2.72
C ALA A 7 -16.27 2.80 -1.29
N VAL A 8 -15.57 2.08 -0.43
CA VAL A 8 -15.82 2.06 1.01
C VAL A 8 -14.92 3.08 1.67
N VAL A 9 -15.42 3.77 2.69
CA VAL A 9 -14.62 4.65 3.54
C VAL A 9 -14.56 4.01 4.92
N LEU A 10 -13.34 3.85 5.44
CA LEU A 10 -13.07 3.34 6.77
C LEU A 10 -12.62 4.50 7.66
N ASP A 11 -13.11 4.57 8.88
CA ASP A 11 -12.51 5.41 9.93
C ASP A 11 -11.43 4.58 10.62
N VAL A 12 -10.17 5.01 10.50
CA VAL A 12 -9.01 4.35 11.10
C VAL A 12 -8.20 5.43 11.81
N ASP A 13 -8.02 5.30 13.13
CA ASP A 13 -7.33 6.30 13.98
C ASP A 13 -7.86 7.74 13.79
N GLY A 14 -9.17 7.92 13.51
CA GLY A 14 -9.78 9.22 13.28
C GLY A 14 -9.53 9.80 11.88
N HIS A 15 -8.96 9.02 10.96
CA HIS A 15 -8.76 9.37 9.57
C HIS A 15 -9.73 8.60 8.65
N GLU A 16 -10.34 9.32 7.70
CA GLU A 16 -11.14 8.70 6.64
C GLU A 16 -10.23 8.10 5.55
N VAL A 17 -10.16 6.77 5.50
CA VAL A 17 -9.39 6.01 4.51
C VAL A 17 -10.32 5.47 3.43
N ARG A 18 -10.21 6.01 2.21
CA ARG A 18 -11.02 5.58 1.07
C ARG A 18 -10.43 4.36 0.35
N VAL A 19 -11.17 3.26 0.34
CA VAL A 19 -10.85 2.02 -0.38
C VAL A 19 -11.67 1.93 -1.67
N SER A 20 -11.05 2.23 -2.80
CA SER A 20 -11.64 2.01 -4.13
C SER A 20 -11.56 0.55 -4.56
N ASN A 21 -12.56 0.08 -5.33
CA ASN A 21 -12.69 -1.30 -5.82
C ASN A 21 -12.48 -2.35 -4.70
N PRO A 22 -13.26 -2.28 -3.61
CA PRO A 22 -13.08 -3.14 -2.44
C PRO A 22 -13.17 -4.64 -2.79
N GLU A 23 -14.07 -4.98 -3.73
CA GLU A 23 -14.30 -6.36 -4.19
C GLU A 23 -13.25 -6.88 -5.17
N LYS A 24 -12.22 -6.09 -5.52
CA LYS A 24 -11.20 -6.54 -6.47
C LYS A 24 -10.46 -7.77 -5.91
N PRO A 25 -10.38 -8.89 -6.66
CA PRO A 25 -9.58 -10.04 -6.24
C PRO A 25 -8.10 -9.64 -6.09
N TYR A 26 -7.53 -9.85 -4.91
CA TYR A 26 -6.11 -9.58 -4.62
C TYR A 26 -5.29 -10.86 -4.48
N PHE A 27 -5.89 -11.92 -3.96
CA PHE A 27 -5.36 -13.29 -4.07
C PHE A 27 -6.51 -14.20 -4.53
N ALA A 28 -6.73 -14.25 -5.84
CA ALA A 28 -7.90 -14.90 -6.44
C ALA A 28 -8.02 -16.38 -6.03
N ASP A 29 -6.90 -17.11 -6.05
CA ASP A 29 -6.87 -18.54 -5.70
C ASP A 29 -7.20 -18.81 -4.23
N LYS A 30 -7.10 -17.79 -3.38
CA LYS A 30 -7.44 -17.84 -1.95
C LYS A 30 -8.79 -17.20 -1.64
N GLY A 31 -9.49 -16.66 -2.65
CA GLY A 31 -10.74 -15.92 -2.46
C GLY A 31 -10.58 -14.61 -1.69
N VAL A 32 -9.36 -14.05 -1.59
CA VAL A 32 -9.09 -12.81 -0.83
C VAL A 32 -9.23 -11.61 -1.75
N ARG A 33 -10.07 -10.66 -1.35
CA ARG A 33 -10.34 -9.40 -2.03
C ARG A 33 -9.48 -8.27 -1.45
N LYS A 34 -9.48 -7.12 -2.12
CA LYS A 34 -8.73 -5.94 -1.67
C LYS A 34 -9.18 -5.49 -0.28
N ILE A 35 -10.49 -5.46 -0.02
CA ILE A 35 -11.01 -5.05 1.28
C ILE A 35 -10.54 -5.98 2.41
N ASP A 36 -10.48 -7.29 2.15
CA ASP A 36 -10.02 -8.27 3.15
C ASP A 36 -8.55 -8.04 3.53
N VAL A 37 -7.71 -7.61 2.58
CA VAL A 37 -6.31 -7.23 2.86
C VAL A 37 -6.24 -5.96 3.71
N VAL A 38 -7.08 -4.97 3.42
CA VAL A 38 -7.13 -3.72 4.20
C VAL A 38 -7.59 -4.02 5.63
N GLU A 39 -8.70 -4.75 5.78
CA GLU A 39 -9.24 -5.14 7.08
C GLU A 39 -8.26 -5.99 7.88
N TYR A 40 -7.49 -6.86 7.23
CA TYR A 40 -6.40 -7.59 7.87
C TYR A 40 -5.37 -6.62 8.49
N PHE A 41 -4.86 -5.64 7.73
CA PHE A 41 -3.89 -4.67 8.24
C PHE A 41 -4.46 -3.78 9.35
N VAL A 42 -5.74 -3.42 9.29
CA VAL A 42 -6.41 -2.72 10.40
C VAL A 42 -6.45 -3.62 11.64
N ALA A 43 -6.83 -4.89 11.49
CA ALA A 43 -6.96 -5.83 12.62
C ALA A 43 -5.61 -6.15 13.30
N VAL A 44 -4.51 -6.19 12.55
CA VAL A 44 -3.16 -6.46 13.09
C VAL A 44 -2.30 -5.19 13.24
N GLY A 45 -2.89 -4.02 12.99
CA GLY A 45 -2.18 -2.76 12.81
C GLY A 45 -1.29 -2.39 13.97
N GLU A 46 -1.79 -2.50 15.20
CA GLU A 46 -1.02 -2.20 16.42
C GLU A 46 0.27 -3.04 16.51
N GLY A 47 0.19 -4.33 16.17
CA GLY A 47 1.34 -5.24 16.20
C GLY A 47 2.35 -4.95 15.09
N ILE A 48 1.87 -4.71 13.86
CA ILE A 48 2.74 -4.37 12.73
C ILE A 48 3.43 -3.02 12.96
N LEU A 49 2.71 -2.05 13.51
CA LEU A 49 3.21 -0.70 13.75
C LEU A 49 4.39 -0.71 14.74
N PHE A 50 4.46 -1.65 15.69
CA PHE A 50 5.63 -1.79 16.55
C PHE A 50 6.94 -1.97 15.77
N ALA A 51 6.89 -2.67 14.63
CA ALA A 51 8.07 -2.87 13.78
C ALA A 51 8.32 -1.69 12.83
N LEU A 52 7.26 -1.04 12.34
CA LEU A 52 7.32 -0.07 11.25
C LEU A 52 7.31 1.40 11.71
N ARG A 53 6.91 1.67 12.95
CA ARG A 53 6.72 3.03 13.47
C ARG A 53 7.95 3.89 13.23
N ASP A 54 7.74 5.04 12.61
CA ASP A 54 8.74 6.06 12.25
C ASP A 54 9.87 5.57 11.33
N ARG A 55 9.68 4.43 10.63
CA ARG A 55 10.66 3.90 9.68
C ARG A 55 10.29 4.25 8.24
N PRO A 56 11.23 4.82 7.44
CA PRO A 56 11.03 4.96 6.00
C PRO A 56 10.71 3.60 5.38
N THR A 57 9.55 3.51 4.73
CA THR A 57 8.97 2.25 4.28
C THR A 57 8.75 2.28 2.77
N THR A 58 9.48 1.43 2.07
CA THR A 58 9.26 1.15 0.65
C THR A 58 8.03 0.26 0.49
N LEU A 59 7.11 0.64 -0.40
CA LEU A 59 5.90 -0.12 -0.68
C LEU A 59 6.09 -1.07 -1.86
N GLU A 60 5.77 -2.35 -1.69
CA GLU A 60 5.58 -3.28 -2.80
C GLU A 60 4.11 -3.26 -3.21
N ARG A 61 3.81 -2.79 -4.43
CA ARG A 61 2.44 -2.52 -4.86
C ARG A 61 2.01 -3.51 -5.94
N TRP A 62 0.84 -4.11 -5.72
CA TRP A 62 0.18 -5.05 -6.63
C TRP A 62 -1.20 -4.51 -7.05
N PRO A 63 -1.30 -3.44 -7.87
CA PRO A 63 -2.59 -2.84 -8.20
C PRO A 63 -3.57 -3.81 -8.85
N GLY A 64 -3.06 -4.80 -9.58
CA GLY A 64 -3.78 -5.88 -10.23
C GLY A 64 -4.27 -7.00 -9.30
N GLY A 65 -3.71 -7.11 -8.10
CA GLY A 65 -3.71 -8.35 -7.32
C GLY A 65 -2.56 -9.27 -7.74
N VAL A 66 -2.33 -10.31 -6.95
CA VAL A 66 -1.37 -11.39 -7.21
C VAL A 66 -2.07 -12.51 -7.97
N PHE A 67 -1.43 -12.98 -9.04
CA PHE A 67 -1.91 -14.07 -9.88
C PHE A 67 -0.73 -14.87 -10.45
N GLU A 68 -0.99 -16.07 -10.95
CA GLU A 68 0.05 -16.92 -11.54
C GLU A 68 0.72 -16.24 -12.74
N GLY A 69 2.05 -16.23 -12.76
CA GLY A 69 2.83 -15.60 -13.83
C GLY A 69 2.93 -14.08 -13.75
N ALA A 70 2.36 -13.44 -12.72
CA ALA A 70 2.53 -12.01 -12.48
C ALA A 70 4.02 -11.67 -12.26
N ARG A 71 4.47 -10.54 -12.80
CA ARG A 71 5.89 -10.13 -12.78
C ARG A 71 6.08 -8.80 -12.06
N ILE A 72 7.12 -8.71 -11.23
CA ILE A 72 7.52 -7.43 -10.63
C ILE A 72 8.36 -6.64 -11.65
N SER A 73 8.02 -5.37 -11.83
CA SER A 73 8.76 -4.42 -12.64
C SER A 73 10.20 -4.29 -12.15
N THR A 74 11.14 -4.23 -13.08
CA THR A 74 12.57 -4.09 -12.83
C THR A 74 13.10 -2.77 -13.38
N ARG A 75 14.39 -2.51 -13.19
CA ARG A 75 15.05 -1.34 -13.82
C ARG A 75 15.12 -1.43 -15.35
N VAL A 76 15.05 -2.63 -15.91
CA VAL A 76 15.18 -2.88 -17.35
C VAL A 76 13.81 -3.03 -18.01
N ASP A 77 12.88 -3.69 -17.33
CA ASP A 77 11.50 -3.92 -17.80
C ASP A 77 10.51 -3.30 -16.82
N ASN A 78 9.82 -2.23 -17.24
CA ASN A 78 8.83 -1.50 -16.46
C ASN A 78 7.38 -1.90 -16.79
N THR A 79 7.17 -3.03 -17.48
CA THR A 79 5.85 -3.51 -17.90
C THR A 79 5.28 -4.58 -16.98
N GLY A 80 5.81 -4.72 -15.77
CA GLY A 80 5.35 -5.69 -14.77
C GLY A 80 4.01 -5.31 -14.13
N ASP A 81 3.39 -6.30 -13.50
CA ASP A 81 2.08 -6.21 -12.82
C ASP A 81 2.18 -5.60 -11.41
N ALA A 82 3.40 -5.61 -10.85
CA ALA A 82 3.74 -5.06 -9.55
C ALA A 82 5.02 -4.22 -9.60
N PHE A 83 5.24 -3.37 -8.60
CA PHE A 83 6.42 -2.51 -8.52
C PHE A 83 6.73 -2.07 -7.10
N TYR A 84 8.01 -1.75 -6.84
CA TYR A 84 8.43 -1.08 -5.61
C TYR A 84 8.30 0.44 -5.75
N GLN A 85 7.68 1.08 -4.76
CA GLN A 85 7.51 2.52 -4.68
C GLN A 85 8.21 3.05 -3.43
N LYS A 86 9.26 3.84 -3.65
CA LYS A 86 10.02 4.49 -2.60
C LYS A 86 9.49 5.87 -2.26
N ARG A 87 9.32 6.70 -3.29
CA ARG A 87 8.85 8.08 -3.14
C ARG A 87 7.38 8.11 -2.72
N VAL A 88 7.05 8.99 -1.80
CA VAL A 88 5.67 9.32 -1.42
C VAL A 88 4.87 9.73 -2.67
N PRO A 89 3.65 9.21 -2.88
CA PRO A 89 2.77 9.65 -3.95
C PRO A 89 2.46 11.15 -3.85
N LYS A 90 2.38 11.84 -4.99
CA LYS A 90 2.01 13.27 -5.03
C LYS A 90 0.65 13.58 -4.43
N ASN A 91 -0.24 12.58 -4.37
CA ASN A 91 -1.60 12.68 -3.88
C ASN A 91 -1.81 11.90 -2.57
N ALA A 92 -0.73 11.63 -1.81
CA ALA A 92 -0.86 11.11 -0.47
C ALA A 92 -1.63 12.13 0.42
N PRO A 93 -2.50 11.67 1.33
CA PRO A 93 -3.15 12.56 2.29
C PRO A 93 -2.12 13.34 3.12
N GLU A 94 -2.45 14.58 3.50
CA GLU A 94 -1.53 15.48 4.25
C GLU A 94 -1.10 14.91 5.60
N TRP A 95 -1.92 14.05 6.20
CA TRP A 95 -1.65 13.40 7.49
C TRP A 95 -0.70 12.21 7.38
N VAL A 96 -0.30 11.77 6.18
CA VAL A 96 0.67 10.68 6.02
C VAL A 96 2.09 11.18 6.34
N PRO A 97 2.74 10.67 7.39
CA PRO A 97 4.09 11.09 7.74
C PRO A 97 5.10 10.58 6.72
N THR A 98 6.19 11.34 6.58
CA THR A 98 7.26 11.04 5.63
C THR A 98 8.62 11.17 6.30
N ALA A 99 9.58 10.40 5.82
CA ALA A 99 10.97 10.48 6.26
C ALA A 99 11.89 10.74 5.07
N HIS A 100 12.77 11.73 5.24
CA HIS A 100 13.78 12.06 4.24
C HIS A 100 14.90 11.03 4.25
N ILE A 101 15.22 10.46 3.10
CA ILE A 101 16.27 9.46 2.95
C ILE A 101 17.30 9.87 1.89
N THR A 102 18.52 9.35 2.07
CA THR A 102 19.61 9.46 1.12
C THR A 102 19.97 8.07 0.60
N PHE A 103 19.89 7.88 -0.72
CA PHE A 103 20.32 6.65 -1.37
C PHE A 103 21.86 6.56 -1.42
N PRO A 104 22.43 5.36 -1.62
CA PRO A 104 23.88 5.20 -1.82
C PRO A 104 24.45 6.04 -2.96
N SER A 105 23.63 6.42 -3.94
CA SER A 105 24.04 7.30 -5.05
C SER A 105 24.08 8.79 -4.68
N GLY A 106 23.81 9.19 -3.43
CA GLY A 106 23.68 10.58 -2.98
C GLY A 106 22.36 11.27 -3.36
N ARG A 107 21.48 10.59 -4.13
CA ARG A 107 20.13 11.11 -4.44
C ARG A 107 19.24 11.00 -3.21
N THR A 108 18.26 11.88 -3.09
CA THR A 108 17.32 11.88 -1.98
C THR A 108 15.89 11.60 -2.41
N ALA A 109 15.07 11.19 -1.45
CA ALA A 109 13.62 11.00 -1.57
C ALA A 109 12.98 11.13 -0.19
N ASP A 110 11.69 11.43 -0.18
CA ASP A 110 10.85 11.23 1.00
C ASP A 110 10.10 9.90 0.80
N GLU A 111 10.23 8.98 1.75
CA GLU A 111 9.42 7.76 1.82
C GLU A 111 8.34 7.89 2.89
N ILE A 112 7.28 7.10 2.78
CA ILE A 112 6.25 7.04 3.83
C ILE A 112 6.89 6.47 5.10
N ALA A 113 6.56 7.06 6.25
CA ALA A 113 7.01 6.58 7.56
C ALA A 113 5.78 6.42 8.47
N PRO A 114 5.22 5.21 8.62
CA PRO A 114 3.99 5.00 9.38
C PRO A 114 4.15 5.41 10.85
N ASP A 115 3.17 6.14 11.40
CA ASP A 115 3.11 6.51 12.83
C ASP A 115 1.79 6.07 13.51
N SER A 116 0.87 5.53 12.72
CA SER A 116 -0.51 5.18 13.07
C SER A 116 -0.96 4.02 12.18
N VAL A 117 -2.09 3.38 12.51
CA VAL A 117 -2.67 2.28 11.71
C VAL A 117 -3.29 2.82 10.41
N ALA A 118 -3.62 4.11 10.36
CA ALA A 118 -4.17 4.75 9.17
C ALA A 118 -3.18 4.86 8.00
N VAL A 119 -1.87 4.76 8.26
CA VAL A 119 -0.77 4.94 7.29
C VAL A 119 -0.21 3.61 6.80
#